data_AF-A0A2G9Y8S9-F1
#
_entry.id   AF-A0A2G9Y8S9-F1
#
_cell.length_a   1.000
_cell.length_b   1.000
_cell.length_c   1.000
_cell.angle_alpha   90.00
_cell.angle_beta   90.00
_cell.angle_gamma   90.00
#
_symmetry.space_group_name_H-M   'P 1'
#
loop_
_entity.id
_entity.type
_entity.pdbx_description
1 polymer ?
#
loop_
_entity_poly.entity_id
_entity_poly.type
_entity_poly.pdbx_seq_one_letter_code
_entity_poly.pdbx_strand_id
1 'polypeptide(L)'
;MGIEKFKMKNEKLKIVRKSFTLIEVLATIGVIALIIPLVFAIVFTLLRQQIKVYHLTTVKREGDYALNIISNLIRDKAFTIHSSLPPSENNQVCQIVETFSSPTSLYFQDNNNQWFGFVFDSDSISSSSAALISSLNSSKTIVDNFSIGCQKTADYSSATVSLSFDICFNNGSGSCNTSRPEEAASLYYQTRIKLRNF
;
A
#
# COMPACT_ATOMS: atom_id res chain seq x y z
N MET A 1 -73.63 27.84 48.07
CA MET A 1 -72.43 28.66 47.83
C MET A 1 -71.43 28.32 48.93
N GLY A 2 -70.49 27.40 48.66
CA GLY A 2 -69.50 26.95 49.64
C GLY A 2 -68.16 26.81 48.94
N ILE A 3 -67.20 27.66 49.28
CA ILE A 3 -65.84 27.65 48.73
C ILE A 3 -64.97 26.93 49.75
N GLU A 4 -64.59 25.69 49.44
CA GLU A 4 -63.59 24.95 50.21
C GLU A 4 -62.20 25.56 49.97
N LYS A 5 -61.52 25.91 51.07
CA LYS A 5 -60.14 26.40 51.05
C LYS A 5 -59.18 25.22 50.88
N PHE A 6 -58.52 25.13 49.74
CA PHE A 6 -57.37 24.25 49.53
C PHE A 6 -56.18 24.72 50.38
N LYS A 7 -55.81 23.92 51.39
CA LYS A 7 -54.63 24.14 52.23
C LYS A 7 -53.44 23.40 51.60
N MET A 8 -52.59 24.12 50.87
CA MET A 8 -51.33 23.56 50.34
C MET A 8 -50.38 23.22 51.48
N LYS A 9 -50.06 21.93 51.62
CA LYS A 9 -49.10 21.38 52.56
C LYS A 9 -47.72 21.45 51.91
N ASN A 10 -46.91 22.44 52.31
CA ASN A 10 -45.51 22.55 51.86
C ASN A 10 -44.70 21.39 52.46
N GLU A 11 -44.55 20.33 51.70
CA GLU A 11 -43.68 19.20 52.05
C GLU A 11 -42.23 19.59 51.73
N LYS A 12 -41.44 19.84 52.79
CA LYS A 12 -40.02 20.16 52.65
C LYS A 12 -39.28 18.93 52.12
N LEU A 13 -38.86 18.97 50.87
CA LEU A 13 -37.97 17.98 50.24
C LEU A 13 -36.64 17.93 51.00
N LYS A 14 -36.46 16.89 51.82
CA LYS A 14 -35.27 16.66 52.63
C LYS A 14 -34.19 16.06 51.73
N ILE A 15 -33.32 16.89 51.16
CA ILE A 15 -32.14 16.42 50.40
C ILE A 15 -31.17 15.78 51.41
N VAL A 16 -31.19 14.45 51.48
CA VAL A 16 -30.23 13.69 52.30
C VAL A 16 -28.88 13.72 51.58
N ARG A 17 -27.95 14.55 52.07
CA ARG A 17 -26.55 14.53 51.63
C ARG A 17 -25.88 13.26 52.17
N LYS A 18 -25.97 12.16 51.42
CA LYS A 18 -25.16 10.96 51.68
C LYS A 18 -23.72 11.28 51.29
N SER A 19 -22.85 11.35 52.29
CA SER A 19 -21.41 11.46 52.08
C SER A 19 -20.82 10.06 51.96
N PHE A 20 -19.85 9.87 51.07
CA PHE A 20 -19.16 8.58 50.92
C PHE A 20 -18.35 8.26 52.18
N THR A 21 -18.31 6.98 52.53
CA THR A 21 -17.47 6.52 53.64
C THR A 21 -16.00 6.46 53.20
N LEU A 22 -15.06 6.69 54.11
CA LEU A 22 -13.63 6.67 53.79
C LEU A 22 -13.18 5.32 53.21
N ILE A 23 -13.77 4.21 53.70
CA ILE A 23 -13.49 2.87 53.18
C ILE A 23 -13.96 2.69 51.73
N GLU A 24 -15.10 3.28 51.37
CA GLU A 24 -15.64 3.24 50.00
C GLU A 24 -14.78 4.07 49.03
N VAL A 25 -14.26 5.22 49.48
CA VAL A 25 -13.29 6.01 48.71
C VAL A 25 -11.98 5.26 48.50
N LEU A 26 -11.45 4.59 49.52
CA LEU A 26 -10.22 3.79 49.38
C LEU A 26 -10.42 2.58 48.46
N ALA A 27 -11.55 1.87 48.57
CA ALA A 27 -11.87 0.74 47.71
C ALA A 27 -11.99 1.17 46.23
N THR A 28 -12.65 2.30 45.97
CA THR A 28 -12.80 2.83 44.59
C THR A 28 -11.47 3.27 43.99
N ILE A 29 -10.61 3.97 44.75
CA ILE A 29 -9.25 4.33 44.29
C ILE A 29 -8.44 3.06 44.00
N GLY A 30 -8.51 2.04 44.86
CA GLY A 30 -7.81 0.77 44.64
C GLY A 30 -8.24 0.08 43.35
N VAL A 31 -9.54 0.04 43.06
CA VAL A 31 -10.07 -0.53 41.81
C VAL A 31 -9.63 0.30 40.59
N ILE A 32 -9.70 1.63 40.67
CA ILE A 32 -9.28 2.53 39.58
C ILE A 32 -7.77 2.36 39.30
N ALA A 33 -6.94 2.27 40.34
CA ALA A 33 -5.50 2.07 40.21
C ALA A 33 -5.14 0.77 39.49
N LEU A 34 -5.97 -0.27 39.60
CA LEU A 34 -5.79 -1.53 38.88
C LEU A 34 -6.31 -1.48 37.44
N ILE A 35 -7.42 -0.79 37.19
CA ILE A 35 -8.04 -0.75 35.86
C ILE A 35 -7.27 0.16 34.89
N ILE A 36 -6.75 1.30 35.35
CA ILE A 36 -6.10 2.30 34.48
C ILE A 36 -4.93 1.69 33.68
N PRO A 37 -3.95 0.98 34.28
CA PRO A 37 -2.85 0.38 33.54
C PRO A 37 -3.31 -0.62 32.48
N LEU A 38 -4.36 -1.40 32.78
CA LEU A 38 -4.92 -2.38 31.87
C LEU A 38 -5.56 -1.72 30.63
N VAL A 39 -6.32 -0.64 30.84
CA VAL A 39 -6.90 0.14 29.73
C VAL A 39 -5.80 0.73 28.85
N PHE A 40 -4.74 1.32 29.44
CA PHE A 40 -3.62 1.85 28.68
C PHE A 40 -2.89 0.76 27.88
N ALA A 41 -2.67 -0.42 28.45
CA ALA A 41 -2.04 -1.54 27.74
C ALA A 41 -2.86 -1.96 26.50
N ILE A 42 -4.19 -2.02 26.62
CA ILE A 42 -5.08 -2.33 25.50
C ILE A 42 -4.99 -1.23 24.43
N VAL A 43 -5.10 0.04 24.83
CA VAL A 43 -5.06 1.18 23.90
C VAL A 43 -3.75 1.21 23.11
N PHE A 44 -2.60 1.05 23.77
CA PHE A 44 -1.31 1.03 23.07
C PHE A 44 -1.16 -0.16 22.13
N THR A 45 -1.70 -1.32 22.50
CA THR A 45 -1.70 -2.50 21.63
C THR A 45 -2.55 -2.28 20.38
N LEU A 46 -3.74 -1.71 20.53
CA LEU A 46 -4.63 -1.38 19.41
C LEU A 46 -4.00 -0.34 18.46
N LEU A 47 -3.37 0.71 19.01
CA LEU A 47 -2.70 1.72 18.20
C LEU A 47 -1.56 1.12 17.35
N ARG A 48 -0.73 0.25 17.95
CA ARG A 48 0.33 -0.46 17.21
C ARG A 48 -0.22 -1.33 16.08
N GLN A 49 -1.31 -2.04 16.35
CA GLN A 49 -1.98 -2.86 15.34
C GLN A 49 -2.55 -2.01 14.20
N GLN A 50 -3.20 -0.88 14.51
CA GLN A 50 -3.76 0.02 13.50
C GLN A 50 -2.69 0.59 12.58
N ILE A 51 -1.53 1.00 13.11
CA ILE A 51 -0.41 1.49 12.30
C ILE A 51 0.07 0.42 11.32
N LYS A 52 0.26 -0.82 11.81
CA LYS A 52 0.69 -1.94 10.97
C LYS A 52 -0.31 -2.22 9.84
N VAL A 53 -1.61 -2.23 10.14
CA VAL A 53 -2.67 -2.41 9.14
C VAL A 53 -2.66 -1.26 8.12
N TYR A 54 -2.48 -0.02 8.57
CA TYR A 54 -2.40 1.14 7.68
C TYR A 54 -1.20 1.07 6.73
N HIS A 55 -0.02 0.68 7.21
CA HIS A 55 1.16 0.50 6.36
C HIS A 55 0.94 -0.60 5.32
N LEU A 56 0.46 -1.77 5.75
CA LEU A 56 0.22 -2.91 4.85
C LEU A 56 -0.84 -2.58 3.78
N THR A 57 -1.93 -1.90 4.16
CA THR A 57 -2.98 -1.54 3.20
C THR A 57 -2.50 -0.49 2.19
N THR A 58 -1.64 0.45 2.61
CA THR A 58 -1.02 1.44 1.71
C THR A 58 -0.10 0.76 0.70
N VAL A 59 0.82 -0.09 1.18
CA VAL A 59 1.76 -0.86 0.36
C VAL A 59 1.01 -1.73 -0.65
N LYS A 60 -0.01 -2.46 -0.20
CA LYS A 60 -0.84 -3.30 -1.06
C LYS A 60 -1.54 -2.47 -2.14
N ARG A 61 -2.17 -1.37 -1.76
CA ARG A 61 -2.91 -0.52 -2.71
C ARG A 61 -2.00 0.03 -3.80
N GLU A 62 -0.81 0.49 -3.45
CA GLU A 62 0.16 1.04 -4.42
C GLU A 62 0.80 -0.05 -5.27
N GLY A 63 1.11 -1.21 -4.70
CA GLY A 63 1.59 -2.38 -5.45
C GLY A 63 0.57 -2.91 -6.45
N ASP A 64 -0.69 -3.09 -6.01
CA ASP A 64 -1.80 -3.52 -6.86
C ASP A 64 -2.06 -2.49 -7.99
N TYR A 65 -1.97 -1.18 -7.68
CA TYR A 65 -2.10 -0.11 -8.67
C TYR A 65 -0.99 -0.18 -9.72
N ALA A 66 0.28 -0.23 -9.29
CA ALA A 66 1.42 -0.30 -10.20
C ALA A 66 1.35 -1.55 -11.09
N LEU A 67 1.09 -2.72 -10.49
CA LEU A 67 0.97 -3.98 -11.24
C LEU A 67 -0.17 -3.92 -12.26
N ASN A 68 -1.33 -3.38 -11.88
CA ASN A 68 -2.48 -3.27 -12.76
C ASN A 68 -2.19 -2.33 -13.94
N ILE A 69 -1.59 -1.16 -13.69
CA ILE A 69 -1.22 -0.21 -14.75
C ILE A 69 -0.20 -0.83 -15.70
N ILE A 70 0.87 -1.44 -15.18
CA ILE A 70 1.91 -2.06 -16.00
C ILE A 70 1.32 -3.21 -16.83
N SER A 71 0.55 -4.09 -16.19
CA SER A 71 -0.03 -5.26 -16.86
C SER A 71 -1.00 -4.86 -17.97
N ASN A 72 -1.86 -3.87 -17.72
CA ASN A 72 -2.84 -3.43 -18.71
C ASN A 72 -2.16 -2.71 -19.87
N LEU A 73 -1.20 -1.81 -19.60
CA LEU A 73 -0.46 -1.12 -20.67
C LEU A 73 0.30 -2.09 -21.56
N ILE A 74 1.02 -3.05 -20.97
CA ILE A 74 1.75 -4.05 -21.77
C ILE A 74 0.76 -4.92 -22.56
N ARG A 75 -0.30 -5.40 -21.92
CA ARG A 75 -1.27 -6.28 -22.58
C ARG A 75 -2.03 -5.60 -23.73
N ASP A 76 -2.36 -4.32 -23.58
CA ASP A 76 -3.25 -3.61 -24.50
C ASP A 76 -2.48 -2.82 -25.57
N LYS A 77 -1.24 -2.39 -25.28
CA LYS A 77 -0.48 -1.45 -26.13
C LYS A 77 0.87 -1.96 -26.60
N ALA A 78 1.49 -2.94 -25.95
CA ALA A 78 2.81 -3.37 -26.39
C ALA A 78 2.72 -4.26 -27.64
N PHE A 79 3.48 -3.88 -28.66
CA PHE A 79 3.64 -4.64 -29.89
C PHE A 79 5.05 -5.25 -29.98
N THR A 80 6.08 -4.41 -29.84
CA THR A 80 7.49 -4.82 -29.77
C THR A 80 8.12 -4.41 -28.44
N ILE A 81 9.18 -5.13 -28.05
CA ILE A 81 9.92 -4.90 -26.80
C ILE A 81 11.33 -4.45 -27.16
N HIS A 82 11.85 -3.45 -26.44
CA HIS A 82 13.16 -2.85 -26.68
C HIS A 82 13.95 -2.68 -25.37
N SER A 83 15.27 -2.84 -25.45
CA SER A 83 16.17 -2.72 -24.29
C SER A 83 16.59 -1.28 -23.97
N SER A 84 16.50 -0.36 -24.95
CA SER A 84 16.93 1.03 -24.77
C SER A 84 16.05 2.04 -25.53
N LEU A 85 16.21 3.32 -25.19
CA LEU A 85 15.62 4.44 -25.91
C LEU A 85 16.64 5.07 -26.87
N PRO A 86 16.22 5.54 -28.06
CA PRO A 86 14.90 5.34 -28.67
C PRO A 86 14.70 3.88 -29.14
N PRO A 87 13.45 3.38 -29.19
CA PRO A 87 13.18 2.05 -29.72
C PRO A 87 13.51 2.02 -31.22
N SER A 88 14.33 1.05 -31.61
CA SER A 88 14.79 0.80 -32.97
C SER A 88 14.88 -0.71 -33.21
N GLU A 89 15.03 -1.13 -34.47
CA GLU A 89 15.16 -2.57 -34.79
C GLU A 89 16.42 -3.18 -34.14
N ASN A 90 17.48 -2.40 -33.93
CA ASN A 90 18.76 -2.87 -33.38
C ASN A 90 18.70 -3.18 -31.87
N ASN A 91 17.74 -2.61 -31.14
CA ASN A 91 17.58 -2.82 -29.70
C ASN A 91 16.31 -3.60 -29.35
N GLN A 92 15.66 -4.19 -30.36
CA GLN A 92 14.52 -5.06 -30.17
C GLN A 92 14.98 -6.35 -29.48
N VAL A 93 14.28 -6.72 -28.41
CA VAL A 93 14.55 -7.93 -27.62
C VAL A 93 13.36 -8.87 -27.70
N CYS A 94 13.61 -10.18 -27.50
CA CYS A 94 12.55 -11.20 -27.51
C CYS A 94 11.79 -11.29 -28.85
N GLN A 95 12.47 -10.94 -29.95
CA GLN A 95 11.98 -11.15 -31.31
C GLN A 95 12.11 -12.62 -31.75
N ILE A 96 13.22 -13.25 -31.37
CA ILE A 96 13.51 -14.67 -31.57
C ILE A 96 13.39 -15.41 -30.24
N VAL A 97 13.66 -16.73 -30.23
CA VAL A 97 13.75 -17.51 -28.99
C VAL A 97 14.88 -16.98 -28.11
N GLU A 98 14.52 -16.12 -27.18
CA GLU A 98 15.43 -15.38 -26.31
C GLU A 98 14.77 -15.13 -24.96
N THR A 99 15.59 -15.01 -23.91
CA THR A 99 15.18 -14.49 -22.62
C THR A 99 16.03 -13.27 -22.29
N PHE A 100 15.37 -12.14 -22.02
CA PHE A 100 15.98 -10.90 -21.62
C PHE A 100 15.47 -10.50 -20.23
N SER A 101 16.33 -9.97 -19.37
CA SER A 101 15.97 -9.43 -18.07
C SER A 101 16.80 -8.20 -17.77
N SER A 102 16.16 -7.20 -17.20
CA SER A 102 16.72 -5.90 -16.85
C SER A 102 16.27 -5.51 -15.44
N PRO A 103 17.20 -5.14 -14.55
CA PRO A 103 16.86 -4.67 -13.21
C PRO A 103 16.43 -3.20 -13.19
N THR A 104 16.54 -2.47 -14.30
CA THR A 104 16.34 -1.01 -14.33
C THR A 104 15.19 -0.60 -15.24
N SER A 105 15.14 -1.11 -16.46
CA SER A 105 14.13 -0.63 -17.42
C SER A 105 13.83 -1.60 -18.55
N LEU A 106 12.61 -1.50 -19.07
CA LEU A 106 12.19 -2.13 -20.32
C LEU A 106 11.25 -1.19 -21.08
N TYR A 107 11.42 -1.13 -22.40
CA TYR A 107 10.65 -0.24 -23.27
C TYR A 107 9.83 -1.05 -24.27
N PHE A 108 8.74 -0.45 -24.73
CA PHE A 108 7.75 -1.04 -25.61
C PHE A 108 7.36 -0.02 -26.68
N GLN A 109 7.10 -0.53 -27.89
CA GLN A 109 6.51 0.26 -28.96
C GLN A 109 5.09 -0.22 -29.22
N ASP A 110 4.16 0.72 -29.41
CA ASP A 110 2.78 0.46 -29.83
C ASP A 110 2.67 0.44 -31.36
N ASN A 111 1.56 -0.06 -31.89
CA ASN A 111 1.22 -0.12 -33.31
C ASN A 111 1.25 1.26 -34.01
N ASN A 112 1.14 2.35 -33.23
CA ASN A 112 1.19 3.73 -33.72
C ASN A 112 2.62 4.32 -33.73
N ASN A 113 3.67 3.49 -33.59
CA ASN A 113 5.07 3.91 -33.42
C ASN A 113 5.33 4.82 -32.21
N GLN A 114 4.38 4.92 -31.28
CA GLN A 114 4.57 5.58 -29.99
C GLN A 114 5.24 4.60 -29.03
N TRP A 115 6.09 5.11 -28.14
CA TRP A 115 6.78 4.29 -27.16
C TRP A 115 6.36 4.61 -25.74
N PHE A 116 6.39 3.58 -24.92
CA PHE A 116 6.27 3.67 -23.48
C PHE A 116 7.20 2.65 -22.84
N GLY A 117 7.53 2.83 -21.58
CA GLY A 117 8.41 1.95 -20.86
C GLY A 117 8.24 2.13 -19.37
N PHE A 118 8.84 1.21 -18.63
CA PHE A 118 8.90 1.28 -17.19
C PHE A 118 10.35 1.39 -16.78
N VAL A 119 10.64 2.38 -15.95
CA VAL A 119 11.96 2.69 -15.43
C VAL A 119 11.89 2.64 -13.93
N PHE A 120 12.83 1.93 -13.33
CA PHE A 120 13.08 1.91 -11.91
C PHE A 120 14.18 2.93 -11.60
N ASP A 121 13.84 3.92 -10.77
CA ASP A 121 14.76 4.96 -10.31
C ASP A 121 14.75 5.00 -8.78
N SER A 122 15.88 4.56 -8.20
CA SER A 122 16.23 4.33 -6.79
C SER A 122 15.21 3.56 -5.94
N ASP A 123 13.99 4.07 -5.84
CA ASP A 123 12.91 3.64 -4.95
C ASP A 123 11.54 3.65 -5.62
N SER A 124 11.47 4.06 -6.90
CA SER A 124 10.22 4.30 -7.60
C SER A 124 10.16 3.62 -8.95
N ILE A 125 8.98 3.09 -9.27
CA ILE A 125 8.68 2.62 -10.62
C ILE A 125 7.97 3.77 -11.32
N SER A 126 8.55 4.25 -12.41
CA SER A 126 7.96 5.29 -13.24
C SER A 126 7.57 4.74 -14.61
N SER A 127 6.40 5.14 -15.09
CA SER A 127 6.04 4.95 -16.48
C SER A 127 6.62 6.12 -17.28
N SER A 128 7.52 5.79 -18.21
CA SER A 128 8.09 6.73 -19.16
C SER A 128 7.38 6.58 -20.50
N SER A 129 6.85 7.67 -21.03
CA SER A 129 6.29 7.73 -22.38
C SER A 129 6.98 8.84 -23.17
N ALA A 130 6.73 8.90 -24.48
CA ALA A 130 7.31 9.90 -25.37
C ALA A 130 7.19 11.38 -24.92
N ALA A 131 6.31 11.70 -23.95
CA ALA A 131 6.15 13.06 -23.44
C ALA A 131 6.16 13.20 -21.91
N LEU A 132 5.96 12.12 -21.13
CA LEU A 132 5.75 12.21 -19.69
C LEU A 132 6.36 11.03 -18.95
N ILE A 133 7.05 11.35 -17.84
CA ILE A 133 7.47 10.40 -16.81
C ILE A 133 6.53 10.59 -15.62
N SER A 134 5.79 9.55 -15.24
CA SER A 134 4.93 9.56 -14.07
C SER A 134 5.29 8.41 -13.14
N SER A 135 5.56 8.73 -11.87
CA SER A 135 5.76 7.72 -10.84
C SER A 135 4.46 6.95 -10.57
N LEU A 136 4.56 5.64 -10.42
CA LEU A 136 3.46 4.72 -10.12
C LEU A 136 3.27 4.49 -8.62
N ASN A 137 4.24 4.89 -7.81
CA ASN A 137 4.20 4.83 -6.36
C ASN A 137 4.34 6.23 -5.74
N SER A 138 3.86 6.39 -4.51
CA SER A 138 4.00 7.66 -3.78
C SER A 138 5.29 7.67 -2.97
N SER A 139 5.67 8.84 -2.42
CA SER A 139 6.81 8.95 -1.49
C SER A 139 6.64 8.16 -0.19
N LYS A 140 5.44 7.61 0.07
CA LYS A 140 5.13 6.78 1.24
C LYS A 140 5.54 5.32 1.06
N THR A 141 5.85 4.89 -0.16
CA THR A 141 6.30 3.53 -0.44
C THR A 141 7.61 3.54 -1.21
N ILE A 142 8.39 2.50 -1.00
CA ILE A 142 9.66 2.25 -1.68
C ILE A 142 9.51 0.92 -2.43
N VAL A 143 10.05 0.89 -3.64
CA VAL A 143 10.19 -0.34 -4.42
C VAL A 143 11.64 -0.80 -4.35
N ASP A 144 11.85 -2.10 -4.17
CA ASP A 144 13.16 -2.74 -4.13
C ASP A 144 13.14 -4.00 -5.02
N ASN A 145 14.31 -4.56 -5.33
CA ASN A 145 14.46 -5.78 -6.14
C ASN A 145 13.64 -5.79 -7.45
N PHE A 146 13.52 -4.63 -8.11
CA PHE A 146 12.80 -4.53 -9.37
C PHE A 146 13.51 -5.34 -10.46
N SER A 147 12.76 -6.15 -11.18
CA SER A 147 13.21 -6.87 -12.36
C SER A 147 12.08 -6.98 -13.36
N ILE A 148 12.39 -6.58 -14.59
CA ILE A 148 11.48 -6.68 -15.72
C ILE A 148 12.21 -7.35 -16.87
N GLY A 149 11.55 -8.25 -17.56
CA GLY A 149 12.17 -9.05 -18.61
C GLY A 149 11.15 -9.62 -19.56
N CYS A 150 11.63 -10.22 -20.63
CA CYS A 150 10.78 -10.91 -21.59
C CYS A 150 11.38 -12.27 -21.93
N GLN A 151 10.50 -13.18 -22.34
CA GLN A 151 10.87 -14.50 -22.80
C GLN A 151 10.00 -14.87 -24.00
N LYS A 152 10.65 -15.35 -25.05
CA LYS A 152 9.99 -15.97 -26.20
C LYS A 152 10.52 -17.39 -26.35
N THR A 153 9.62 -18.36 -26.47
CA THR A 153 9.95 -19.80 -26.42
C THR A 153 9.98 -20.46 -27.79
N ALA A 154 9.36 -19.87 -28.81
CA ALA A 154 9.32 -20.36 -30.18
C ALA A 154 9.17 -19.16 -31.15
N ASP A 155 9.61 -19.31 -32.40
CA ASP A 155 9.59 -18.20 -33.38
C ASP A 155 8.18 -17.68 -33.68
N TYR A 156 7.17 -18.56 -33.61
CA TYR A 156 5.76 -18.24 -33.84
C TYR A 156 4.94 -18.09 -32.54
N SER A 157 5.59 -17.94 -31.39
CA SER A 157 4.91 -17.66 -30.12
C SER A 157 5.01 -16.19 -29.74
N SER A 158 3.97 -15.67 -29.08
CA SER A 158 4.01 -14.32 -28.51
C SER A 158 4.99 -14.29 -27.35
N ALA A 159 5.82 -13.24 -27.28
CA ALA A 159 6.70 -13.02 -26.14
C ALA A 159 5.88 -12.79 -24.86
N THR A 160 6.40 -13.27 -23.73
CA THR A 160 5.84 -13.11 -22.40
C THR A 160 6.74 -12.20 -21.59
N VAL A 161 6.20 -11.12 -21.06
CA VAL A 161 6.92 -10.20 -20.17
C VAL A 161 6.77 -10.68 -18.74
N SER A 162 7.89 -10.84 -18.04
CA SER A 162 7.94 -11.12 -16.61
C SER A 162 8.27 -9.83 -15.86
N LEU A 163 7.52 -9.57 -14.79
CA LEU A 163 7.76 -8.45 -13.88
C LEU A 163 7.79 -9.00 -12.45
N SER A 164 8.78 -8.59 -11.68
CA SER A 164 8.85 -8.83 -10.23
C SER A 164 9.43 -7.62 -9.51
N PHE A 165 8.91 -7.33 -8.33
CA PHE A 165 9.46 -6.29 -7.46
C PHE A 165 8.96 -6.49 -6.02
N ASP A 166 9.72 -5.99 -5.07
CA ASP A 166 9.29 -5.82 -3.70
C ASP A 166 8.80 -4.39 -3.49
N ILE A 167 7.74 -4.22 -2.70
CA ILE A 167 7.27 -2.90 -2.29
C ILE A 167 7.07 -2.87 -0.78
N CYS A 168 7.48 -1.78 -0.16
CA CYS A 168 7.40 -1.59 1.29
C CYS A 168 7.04 -0.16 1.67
N PHE A 169 6.64 0.02 2.92
CA PHE A 169 6.36 1.35 3.45
C PHE A 169 7.67 2.11 3.72
N ASN A 170 7.70 3.39 3.36
CA ASN A 170 8.87 4.25 3.55
C ASN A 170 9.00 4.65 5.03
N ASN A 171 9.94 4.00 5.72
CA ASN A 171 10.30 4.32 7.10
C ASN A 171 11.56 5.21 7.19
N GLY A 172 12.02 5.78 6.07
CA GLY A 172 13.22 6.62 6.00
C GLY A 172 14.54 5.87 5.82
N SER A 173 14.50 4.54 5.65
CA SER A 173 15.68 3.68 5.43
C SER A 173 16.14 3.60 3.97
N GLY A 174 15.31 3.99 3.00
CA GLY A 174 15.64 3.88 1.56
C GLY A 174 15.74 2.44 1.04
N SER A 175 15.17 1.46 1.75
CA SER A 175 15.09 0.05 1.32
C SER A 175 14.01 -0.66 2.12
N CYS A 176 13.52 -1.78 1.57
CA CYS A 176 12.59 -2.68 2.24
C CYS A 176 13.22 -3.53 3.35
N ASN A 177 14.54 -3.45 3.52
CA ASN A 177 15.25 -4.05 4.64
C ASN A 177 15.11 -3.17 5.89
N THR A 178 14.28 -3.59 6.84
CA THR A 178 14.19 -2.97 8.16
C THR A 178 14.74 -3.88 9.25
N SER A 179 15.49 -3.30 10.18
CA SER A 179 15.94 -3.97 11.41
C SER A 179 14.83 -4.10 12.46
N ARG A 180 13.71 -3.38 12.27
CA ARG A 180 12.58 -3.31 13.19
C ARG A 180 11.37 -4.09 12.65
N PRO A 181 11.05 -5.27 13.22
CA PRO A 181 9.97 -6.11 12.72
C PRO A 181 8.58 -5.46 12.86
N GLU A 182 8.42 -4.47 13.74
CA GLU A 182 7.19 -3.68 13.89
C GLU A 182 6.93 -2.74 12.70
N GLU A 183 7.97 -2.36 11.96
CA GLU A 183 7.94 -1.45 10.82
C GLU A 183 7.95 -2.22 9.48
N ALA A 184 8.12 -3.55 9.52
CA ALA A 184 8.15 -4.42 8.36
C ALA A 184 6.76 -4.62 7.76
N ALA A 185 6.42 -3.76 6.79
CA ALA A 185 5.30 -3.93 5.89
C ALA A 185 5.84 -3.98 4.46
N SER A 186 6.20 -5.18 4.01
CA SER A 186 6.67 -5.45 2.65
C SER A 186 5.80 -6.51 1.98
N LEU A 187 5.66 -6.40 0.65
CA LEU A 187 4.96 -7.35 -0.19
C LEU A 187 5.79 -7.60 -1.45
N TYR A 188 5.90 -8.88 -1.82
CA TYR A 188 6.52 -9.29 -3.08
C TYR A 188 5.45 -9.43 -4.16
N TYR A 189 5.68 -8.78 -5.30
CA TYR A 189 4.83 -8.84 -6.47
C TYR A 189 5.53 -9.55 -7.61
N GLN A 190 4.80 -10.43 -8.29
CA GLN A 190 5.28 -11.10 -9.49
C GLN A 190 4.12 -11.33 -10.46
N THR A 191 4.36 -11.06 -11.74
CA THR A 191 3.39 -11.33 -12.81
C THR A 191 4.07 -11.73 -14.10
N ARG A 192 3.31 -12.42 -14.96
CA ARG A 192 3.70 -12.77 -16.33
C ARG A 192 2.59 -12.34 -17.27
N ILE A 193 2.93 -11.49 -18.23
CA ILE A 193 2.00 -10.86 -19.16
C ILE A 193 2.36 -11.36 -20.55
N LYS A 194 1.45 -12.10 -21.19
CA LYS A 194 1.62 -12.51 -22.58
C LYS A 194 1.19 -11.37 -23.50
N LEU A 195 2.05 -11.00 -24.45
CA LEU A 195 1.71 -10.02 -25.49
C LEU A 195 0.57 -10.52 -26.37
N ARG A 196 -0.24 -9.59 -26.87
CA ARG A 196 -1.32 -9.92 -27.80
C ARG A 196 -0.70 -10.10 -29.19
N ASN A 197 -0.76 -11.33 -29.71
CA ASN A 197 -0.33 -11.62 -31.08
C ASN A 197 -1.24 -10.88 -32.06
N PHE A 198 -0.66 -10.09 -32.94
CA PHE A 198 -1.29 -9.65 -34.18
C PHE A 198 -0.42 -10.11 -35.35
#